data_AF-A0A7S1QBK7-F1
#
_entry.id   AF-A0A7S1QBK7-F1
#
_cell.length_a   1.000
_cell.length_b   1.000
_cell.length_c   1.000
_cell.angle_alpha   90.00
_cell.angle_beta   90.00
_cell.angle_gamma   90.00
#
_symmetry.space_group_name_H-M   'P 1'
#
loop_
_entity.id
_entity.type
_entity.pdbx_description
1 polymer ?
#
loop_
_entity_poly.entity_id
_entity_poly.type
_entity_poly.pdbx_seq_one_letter_code
_entity_poly.pdbx_strand_id
1 'polypeptide(L)'
;VYFHGGQNQRGSAQDELFQGDLITRNKEYPVIFVSFDFRLGLFGWIQGYGATANLGLRDQQMALDWVQKNIAAFGGNPHKVTAWGHSDGANDILAHLVSPQSNGLFQKAIL
;
A
#
# COMPACT_ATOMS: atom_id res chain seq x y z
N VAL A 1 3.58 0.24 5.48
CA VAL A 1 2.33 0.23 4.70
C VAL A 1 2.40 -0.95 3.76
N TYR A 2 1.52 -1.92 3.97
CA TYR A 2 1.56 -3.22 3.30
C TYR A 2 0.64 -3.24 2.08
N PHE A 3 1.18 -3.70 0.95
CA PHE A 3 0.48 -3.90 -0.31
C PHE A 3 0.36 -5.40 -0.53
N HIS A 4 -0.87 -5.92 -0.47
CA HIS A 4 -1.10 -7.34 -0.65
C HIS A 4 -0.83 -7.77 -2.10
N GLY A 5 -0.36 -9.00 -2.27
CA GLY A 5 -0.20 -9.60 -3.60
C GLY A 5 -1.52 -10.17 -4.14
N GLY A 6 -1.43 -10.89 -5.27
CA GLY A 6 -2.56 -11.62 -5.83
C GLY A 6 -2.91 -11.26 -7.28
N GLN A 7 -1.92 -10.95 -8.12
CA GLN A 7 -2.07 -10.69 -9.55
C GLN A 7 -2.99 -9.53 -9.88
N ASN A 8 -3.22 -8.65 -8.88
CA ASN A 8 -4.23 -7.61 -8.97
C ASN A 8 -5.62 -8.15 -9.34
N GLN A 9 -5.90 -9.42 -9.04
CA GLN A 9 -7.17 -10.12 -9.26
C GLN A 9 -7.81 -10.58 -7.95
N ARG A 10 -7.01 -10.81 -6.91
CA ARG A 10 -7.42 -11.33 -5.60
C ARG A 10 -6.50 -10.78 -4.50
N GLY A 11 -6.84 -11.09 -3.26
CA GLY A 11 -6.12 -10.64 -2.07
C GLY A 11 -6.97 -9.73 -1.21
N SER A 12 -6.49 -9.43 0.00
CA SER A 12 -7.15 -8.51 0.92
C SER A 12 -6.16 -8.03 1.97
N ALA A 13 -6.43 -6.86 2.55
CA ALA A 13 -5.81 -6.37 3.77
C ALA A 13 -5.93 -7.33 4.97
N GLN A 14 -6.90 -8.25 4.92
CA GLN A 14 -7.23 -9.22 5.96
C GLN A 14 -6.58 -10.58 5.74
N ASP A 15 -5.65 -10.72 4.79
CA ASP A 15 -4.94 -11.99 4.58
C ASP A 15 -4.21 -12.41 5.87
N GLU A 16 -4.64 -13.54 6.45
CA GLU A 16 -4.11 -14.07 7.71
C GLU A 16 -2.61 -14.35 7.64
N LEU A 17 -2.08 -14.64 6.44
CA LEU A 17 -0.65 -14.90 6.23
C LEU A 17 0.22 -13.65 6.39
N PHE A 18 -0.36 -12.46 6.24
CA PHE A 18 0.37 -11.19 6.21
C PHE A 18 -0.09 -10.20 7.29
N GLN A 19 -0.61 -10.72 8.40
CA GLN A 19 -0.96 -9.91 9.56
C GLN A 19 0.28 -9.34 10.25
N GLY A 20 0.15 -8.11 10.73
CA GLY A 20 1.24 -7.35 11.35
C GLY A 20 1.62 -7.77 12.77
N ASP A 21 0.99 -8.80 13.34
CA ASP A 21 1.16 -9.18 14.75
C ASP A 21 2.60 -9.48 15.14
N LEU A 22 3.34 -10.23 14.30
CA LEU A 22 4.70 -10.64 14.63
C LEU A 22 5.67 -9.45 14.63
N ILE A 23 5.51 -8.52 13.67
CA ILE A 23 6.41 -7.37 13.57
C ILE A 23 6.09 -6.29 14.60
N THR A 24 4.81 -6.10 14.97
CA THR A 24 4.39 -5.08 15.94
C THR A 24 4.70 -5.48 17.38
N ARG A 25 4.91 -6.78 17.67
CA ARG A 25 5.33 -7.28 18.99
C ARG A 25 6.79 -6.96 19.34
N ASN A 26 7.62 -6.58 18.36
CA ASN A 26 9.01 -6.22 18.62
C ASN A 26 9.09 -4.88 19.36
N LYS A 27 9.49 -4.92 20.64
CA LYS A 27 9.62 -3.72 21.49
C LYS A 27 10.91 -2.94 21.26
N GLU A 28 11.94 -3.57 20.70
CA GLU A 28 13.22 -2.92 20.38
C GLU A 28 13.08 -2.02 19.15
N TYR A 29 12.29 -2.47 18.17
CA TYR A 29 12.00 -1.75 16.94
C TYR A 29 10.48 -1.58 16.77
N PRO A 30 9.85 -0.66 17.52
CA PRO A 30 8.41 -0.45 17.45
C PRO A 30 8.02 0.08 16.06
N VAL A 31 7.01 -0.55 15.47
CA VAL A 31 6.47 -0.19 14.15
C VAL A 31 4.95 -0.10 14.21
N ILE A 32 4.39 0.76 13.36
CA ILE A 32 2.96 0.74 13.04
C ILE A 32 2.78 -0.01 11.74
N PHE A 33 2.01 -1.10 11.78
CA PHE A 33 1.60 -1.82 10.60
C PHE A 33 0.29 -1.23 10.07
N VAL A 34 0.25 -0.97 8.76
CA VAL A 34 -0.94 -0.47 8.06
C VAL A 34 -1.16 -1.37 6.87
N SER A 35 -2.30 -2.05 6.81
CA SER A 35 -2.83 -2.74 5.63
C SER A 35 -4.12 -2.05 5.18
N PHE A 36 -4.47 -2.21 3.91
CA PHE A 36 -5.63 -1.57 3.31
C PHE A 36 -6.06 -2.36 2.06
N ASP A 37 -7.36 -2.32 1.74
CA ASP A 37 -7.89 -2.92 0.52
C ASP A 37 -7.82 -1.89 -0.62
N PHE A 38 -7.64 -2.40 -1.83
CA PHE A 38 -7.75 -1.63 -3.07
C PHE A 38 -8.59 -2.42 -4.09
N ARG A 39 -9.19 -1.73 -5.06
CA ARG A 39 -9.99 -2.41 -6.08
C ARG A 39 -9.13 -3.36 -6.89
N LEU A 40 -9.68 -4.55 -7.19
CA LEU A 40 -9.03 -5.63 -7.93
C LEU A 40 -9.75 -5.96 -9.24
N GLY A 41 -9.09 -6.72 -10.10
CA GLY A 41 -9.58 -7.21 -11.37
C GLY A 41 -10.15 -6.11 -12.25
N LEU A 42 -11.32 -6.37 -12.84
CA LEU A 42 -12.01 -5.41 -13.69
C LEU A 42 -12.27 -4.07 -12.97
N PHE A 43 -12.57 -4.09 -11.67
CA PHE A 43 -12.89 -2.88 -10.92
C PHE A 43 -11.69 -1.97 -10.69
N GLY A 44 -10.47 -2.52 -10.67
CA GLY A 44 -9.22 -1.77 -10.46
C GLY A 44 -8.44 -1.48 -11.75
N TRP A 45 -8.55 -2.35 -12.77
CA TRP A 45 -7.68 -2.35 -13.94
C TRP A 45 -8.37 -2.24 -15.30
N ILE A 46 -9.68 -1.99 -15.35
CA ILE A 46 -10.34 -1.70 -16.63
C ILE A 46 -9.72 -0.47 -17.30
N GLN A 47 -9.47 -0.57 -18.61
CA GLN A 47 -8.97 0.52 -19.44
C GLN A 47 -9.77 0.59 -20.74
N GLY A 48 -9.91 1.80 -21.30
CA GLY A 48 -10.70 2.05 -22.51
C GLY A 48 -12.15 2.44 -22.22
N TYR A 49 -12.92 2.70 -23.27
CA TYR A 49 -14.36 3.03 -23.20
C TYR A 49 -14.72 4.22 -22.29
N GLY A 50 -13.82 5.19 -22.15
CA GLY A 50 -14.00 6.33 -21.24
C GLY A 50 -13.80 6.01 -19.75
N ALA A 51 -13.41 4.77 -19.41
CA ALA A 51 -13.08 4.41 -18.04
C ALA A 51 -11.75 5.06 -17.60
N THR A 52 -11.71 5.49 -16.34
CA THR A 52 -10.47 5.93 -15.71
C THR A 52 -9.57 4.72 -15.48
N ALA A 53 -8.37 4.74 -16.05
CA ALA A 53 -7.41 3.65 -15.89
C ALA A 53 -6.76 3.64 -14.49
N ASN A 54 -6.25 2.47 -14.11
CA ASN A 54 -5.42 2.23 -12.92
C ASN A 54 -6.09 2.66 -11.62
N LEU A 55 -7.38 2.39 -11.49
CA LEU A 55 -8.17 2.69 -10.30
C LEU A 55 -7.62 1.99 -9.05
N GLY A 56 -7.09 0.77 -9.17
CA GLY A 56 -6.41 0.08 -8.08
C GLY A 56 -5.17 0.84 -7.57
N LEU A 57 -4.31 1.31 -8.48
CA LEU A 57 -3.14 2.15 -8.11
C LEU A 57 -3.57 3.50 -7.51
N ARG A 58 -4.71 4.06 -7.95
CA ARG A 58 -5.24 5.30 -7.39
C ARG A 58 -5.81 5.10 -5.98
N ASP A 59 -6.42 3.95 -5.70
CA ASP A 59 -6.85 3.59 -4.35
C ASP A 59 -5.63 3.48 -3.42
N GLN A 60 -4.56 2.86 -3.90
CA GLN A 60 -3.30 2.77 -3.17
C GLN A 60 -2.66 4.14 -2.92
N GLN A 61 -2.69 5.05 -3.89
CA GLN A 61 -2.26 6.45 -3.70
C GLN A 61 -3.09 7.15 -2.63
N MET A 62 -4.40 6.97 -2.64
CA MET A 62 -5.29 7.53 -1.63
C MET A 62 -4.99 6.95 -0.24
N ALA A 63 -4.70 5.65 -0.14
CA ALA A 63 -4.29 5.04 1.13
C ALA A 63 -2.96 5.61 1.64
N LEU A 64 -1.97 5.80 0.77
CA LEU A 64 -0.69 6.41 1.13
C LEU A 64 -0.85 7.88 1.56
N ASP A 65 -1.68 8.66 0.86
CA ASP A 65 -2.03 10.03 1.26
C ASP A 65 -2.77 10.07 2.61
N TRP A 66 -3.67 9.12 2.84
CA TRP A 66 -4.30 8.96 4.15
C TRP A 66 -3.27 8.68 5.24
N VAL A 67 -2.30 7.80 5.00
CA VAL A 67 -1.21 7.54 5.95
C VAL A 67 -0.42 8.82 6.22
N GLN A 68 -0.03 9.56 5.19
CA GLN A 68 0.68 10.83 5.36
C GLN A 68 -0.07 11.83 6.25
N LYS A 69 -1.38 11.94 6.06
CA LYS A 69 -2.24 12.89 6.81
C LYS A 69 -2.56 12.45 8.23
N ASN A 70 -2.61 11.14 8.49
CA ASN A 70 -3.24 10.62 9.71
C ASN A 70 -2.29 9.83 10.62
N ILE A 71 -1.20 9.27 10.11
CA ILE A 71 -0.40 8.29 10.89
C ILE A 71 0.20 8.89 12.17
N ALA A 72 0.42 10.20 12.22
CA ALA A 72 0.87 10.90 13.41
C ALA A 72 -0.11 10.77 14.60
N ALA A 73 -1.42 10.72 14.33
CA ALA A 73 -2.44 10.54 15.38
C ALA A 73 -2.41 9.14 16.00
N PHE A 74 -1.79 8.16 15.32
CA PHE A 74 -1.57 6.81 15.81
C PHE A 74 -0.18 6.63 16.46
N GLY A 75 0.59 7.70 16.62
CA GLY A 75 1.96 7.67 17.15
C GLY A 75 3.04 7.37 16.10
N GLY A 76 2.69 7.38 14.81
CA GLY A 76 3.64 7.17 13.72
C GLY A 76 4.34 8.45 13.29
N ASN A 77 5.31 8.32 12.39
CA ASN A 77 5.99 9.45 11.77
C ASN A 77 5.78 9.43 10.24
N PRO A 78 5.11 10.44 9.65
CA PRO A 78 4.84 10.48 8.21
C PRO A 78 6.12 10.52 7.35
N HIS A 79 7.25 10.98 7.90
CA HIS A 79 8.56 10.98 7.23
C HIS A 79 9.33 9.66 7.36
N LYS A 80 8.77 8.65 8.04
CA LYS A 80 9.34 7.31 8.20
C LYS A 80 8.42 6.21 7.65
N VAL A 81 7.65 6.53 6.62
CA VAL A 81 6.77 5.55 5.96
C VAL A 81 7.59 4.64 5.05
N THR A 82 7.51 3.34 5.27
CA THR A 82 8.05 2.30 4.38
C THR A 82 6.90 1.57 3.69
N ALA A 83 6.89 1.56 2.37
CA ALA A 83 6.02 0.71 1.57
C ALA A 83 6.62 -0.70 1.47
N TRP A 84 5.82 -1.74 1.62
CA TRP A 84 6.27 -3.12 1.51
C TRP A 84 5.17 -3.98 0.90
N GLY A 85 5.52 -4.85 -0.06
CA GLY A 85 4.60 -5.80 -0.66
C GLY A 85 5.33 -7.06 -1.15
N HIS A 86 4.57 -7.99 -1.73
CA HIS A 86 5.08 -9.20 -2.37
C HIS A 86 4.29 -9.47 -3.65
N SER A 87 4.92 -10.10 -4.66
CA SER A 87 4.31 -10.35 -5.98
C SER A 87 3.80 -9.04 -6.58
N ASP A 88 2.52 -8.95 -6.92
CA ASP A 88 1.96 -7.75 -7.55
C ASP A 88 1.85 -6.57 -6.59
N GLY A 89 1.81 -6.82 -5.27
CA GLY A 89 1.97 -5.73 -4.31
C GLY A 89 3.35 -5.08 -4.40
N ALA A 90 4.39 -5.84 -4.73
CA ALA A 90 5.72 -5.29 -5.03
C ALA A 90 5.74 -4.57 -6.39
N ASN A 91 5.09 -5.14 -7.42
CA ASN A 91 4.94 -4.47 -8.72
C ASN A 91 4.19 -3.13 -8.61
N ASP A 92 3.18 -3.06 -7.76
CA ASP A 92 2.41 -1.85 -7.49
C ASP A 92 3.25 -0.79 -6.76
N ILE A 93 4.09 -1.21 -5.80
CA ILE A 93 5.07 -0.30 -5.17
C ILE A 93 6.10 0.19 -6.19
N LEU A 94 6.54 -0.65 -7.13
CA LEU A 94 7.38 -0.22 -8.25
C LEU A 94 6.69 0.86 -9.10
N ALA A 95 5.39 0.70 -9.37
CA ALA A 95 4.61 1.72 -10.08
C ALA A 95 4.56 3.05 -9.29
N HIS A 96 4.47 2.99 -7.96
CA HIS A 96 4.52 4.19 -7.11
C HIS A 96 5.89 4.83 -7.02
N LEU A 97 6.98 4.06 -7.05
CA LEU A 97 8.34 4.60 -7.07
C LEU A 97 8.61 5.48 -8.30
N VAL A 98 7.98 5.18 -9.43
CA VAL A 98 8.12 5.95 -10.68
C VAL A 98 6.98 6.93 -10.94
N SER A 99 5.91 6.91 -10.12
CA SER A 99 4.77 7.80 -10.29
C SER A 99 5.02 9.16 -9.64
N PRO A 100 4.96 10.28 -10.38
CA PRO A 100 5.07 11.61 -9.79
C PRO A 100 3.99 11.91 -8.75
N GLN A 101 2.81 11.31 -8.89
CA GLN A 101 1.68 11.49 -7.98
C GLN A 101 1.89 10.79 -6.63
N SER A 102 2.83 9.84 -6.55
CA SER A 102 3.21 9.15 -5.32
C SER A 102 4.45 9.76 -4.66
N ASN A 103 5.05 10.80 -5.26
CA ASN A 103 6.28 11.39 -4.75
C ASN A 103 6.07 11.98 -3.34
N GLY A 104 6.96 11.62 -2.41
CA GLY A 104 6.90 12.06 -1.02
C GLY A 104 5.85 11.34 -0.16
N LEU A 105 5.08 10.39 -0.70
CA LEU A 105 4.10 9.64 0.10
C LEU A 105 4.71 8.51 0.94
N PHE A 106 5.94 8.10 0.62
CA PHE A 106 6.74 7.15 1.42
C PHE A 106 8.23 7.37 1.18
N GLN A 107 9.06 6.88 2.10
CA GLN A 107 10.51 7.11 2.11
C GLN A 107 11.34 5.90 1.69
N LYS A 108 10.82 4.69 1.90
CA LYS A 108 11.53 3.43 1.64
C LYS A 108 10.58 2.40 1.04
N ALA A 109 11.13 1.46 0.27
CA ALA A 109 10.39 0.36 -0.33
C ALA A 109 11.06 -0.98 -0.01
N ILE A 110 10.26 -2.02 0.19
CA ILE A 110 10.66 -3.43 0.23
C ILE A 110 9.80 -4.16 -0.81
N LEU A 111 10.45 -4.81 -1.77
CA LEU A 111 9.86 -5.40 -2.97
C LEU A 111 10.13 -6.90 -3.00
#